data_AF-A0A9W4X511-F1
#
_entry.id   AF-A0A9W4X511-F1
#
_cell.length_a   1.000
_cell.length_b   1.000
_cell.length_c   1.000
_cell.angle_alpha   90.00
_cell.angle_beta   90.00
_cell.angle_gamma   90.00
#
_symmetry.space_group_name_H-M   'P 1'
#
loop_
_entity.id
_entity.type
_entity.pdbx_description
1 polymer ?
#
loop_
_entity_poly.entity_id
_entity_poly.type
_entity_poly.pdbx_seq_one_letter_code
_entity_poly.pdbx_strand_id
1 'polypeptide(L)'
;MKLKEIEIIGKLEQENSSLKEKLAQLEKIGTTDSVYIFIDNSNVYVQGKKEIAWREPVKENLVQIDYGKLVETVQDGRHMGAVPIVVGSRPPPEDTLWKYLRKELGYNVFTYNRNFLNREKEVDSEVSIRVCNTIAKYVPGTVILIAGDGDYGPVMREALDSDWTIEVWFWTEGLLKRLKKMDVGHPEYKEAFALRTIIINLDVYYKKFMFARGYNNNAGMKYLQIFTDLVKDSDIMECYIAMDLFGWWYRPDPNTLKLYVRTYHQWEEIKNLITHKYPNAKEVG
;
A
#
# COMPACT_ATOMS: atom_id res chain seq x y z
N MET A 1 25.34 -57.30 -3.24
CA MET A 1 24.63 -56.84 -4.45
C MET A 1 23.47 -55.92 -4.07
N LYS A 2 22.46 -56.40 -3.32
CA LYS A 2 21.29 -55.60 -2.87
C LYS A 2 21.58 -54.26 -2.17
N LEU A 3 22.62 -54.18 -1.33
CA LEU A 3 22.97 -52.92 -0.62
C LEU A 3 23.42 -51.80 -1.56
N LYS A 4 24.20 -52.13 -2.61
CA LYS A 4 24.64 -51.14 -3.61
C LYS A 4 23.48 -50.67 -4.49
N GLU A 5 22.53 -51.54 -4.80
CA GLU A 5 21.33 -51.19 -5.58
C GLU A 5 20.42 -50.24 -4.80
N ILE A 6 20.21 -50.47 -3.50
CA ILE A 6 19.42 -49.58 -2.63
C ILE A 6 20.06 -48.19 -2.55
N GLU A 7 21.39 -48.12 -2.41
CA GLU A 7 22.12 -46.84 -2.35
C GLU A 7 22.04 -46.05 -3.68
N ILE A 8 22.07 -46.76 -4.82
CA ILE A 8 21.88 -46.15 -6.14
C ILE A 8 20.45 -45.62 -6.31
N ILE A 9 19.44 -46.39 -5.89
CA ILE A 9 18.03 -45.96 -5.97
C ILE A 9 17.82 -44.69 -5.13
N GLY A 10 18.34 -44.64 -3.90
CA GLY A 10 18.22 -43.44 -3.05
C GLY A 10 18.87 -42.19 -3.67
N LYS A 11 20.03 -42.33 -4.34
CA LYS A 11 20.67 -41.22 -5.07
C LYS A 11 19.82 -40.75 -6.26
N LEU A 12 19.27 -41.69 -7.04
CA LEU A 12 18.41 -41.37 -8.18
C LEU A 12 17.12 -40.69 -7.75
N GLU A 13 16.52 -41.09 -6.62
CA GLU A 13 15.34 -40.43 -6.05
C GLU A 13 15.66 -38.99 -5.64
N GLN A 14 16.81 -38.76 -5.02
CA GLN A 14 17.26 -37.44 -4.60
C GLN A 14 17.55 -36.51 -5.80
N GLU A 15 18.24 -37.02 -6.83
CA GLU A 15 18.46 -36.29 -8.08
C GLU A 15 17.14 -35.97 -8.79
N ASN A 16 16.21 -36.92 -8.85
CA ASN A 16 14.90 -36.71 -9.46
C ASN A 16 14.07 -35.65 -8.71
N SER A 17 14.13 -35.63 -7.37
CA SER A 17 13.51 -34.57 -6.58
C SER A 17 14.11 -33.19 -6.91
N SER A 18 15.44 -33.10 -6.96
CA SER A 18 16.14 -31.85 -7.30
C SER A 18 15.82 -31.37 -8.73
N LEU A 19 15.71 -32.29 -9.70
CA LEU A 19 15.35 -31.96 -11.08
C LEU A 19 13.91 -31.46 -11.18
N LYS A 20 12.97 -32.04 -10.43
CA LYS A 20 11.58 -31.55 -10.38
C LYS A 20 11.49 -30.15 -9.81
N GLU A 21 12.24 -29.86 -8.75
CA GLU A 21 12.33 -28.50 -8.18
C GLU A 21 12.91 -27.50 -9.19
N LYS A 22 13.99 -27.86 -9.89
CA LYS A 22 14.57 -27.02 -10.95
C LYS A 22 13.60 -26.79 -12.11
N LEU A 23 12.88 -27.81 -12.54
CA LEU A 23 11.87 -27.67 -13.59
C LEU A 23 10.74 -26.74 -13.15
N ALA A 24 10.23 -26.90 -11.93
CA ALA A 24 9.22 -26.02 -11.37
C ALA A 24 9.70 -24.56 -11.26
N GLN A 25 11.00 -24.34 -10.97
CA GLN A 25 11.59 -23.00 -10.99
C GLN A 25 11.70 -22.41 -12.41
N LEU A 26 11.98 -23.23 -13.43
CA LEU A 26 12.03 -22.79 -14.83
C LEU A 26 10.65 -22.44 -15.40
N GLU A 27 9.58 -23.01 -14.84
CA GLU A 27 8.19 -22.69 -15.22
C GLU A 27 7.69 -21.37 -14.61
N LYS A 28 8.39 -20.83 -13.60
CA LYS A 28 8.03 -19.57 -12.97
C LYS A 28 8.28 -18.38 -13.90
N ILE A 29 7.40 -17.38 -13.80
CA ILE A 29 7.41 -16.19 -14.68
C ILE A 29 8.09 -15.01 -13.96
N GLY A 30 8.79 -14.15 -14.70
CA GLY A 30 9.23 -12.82 -14.21
C GLY A 30 10.74 -12.69 -13.99
N THR A 31 11.13 -11.71 -13.18
CA THR A 31 12.53 -11.42 -12.81
C THR A 31 12.69 -11.30 -11.30
N THR A 32 13.89 -11.54 -10.79
CA THR A 32 14.19 -11.47 -9.34
C THR A 32 14.10 -10.05 -8.78
N ASP A 33 14.20 -9.04 -9.64
CA ASP A 33 14.15 -7.62 -9.25
C ASP A 33 12.71 -7.07 -9.21
N SER A 34 11.72 -7.93 -9.45
CA SER A 34 10.30 -7.54 -9.49
C SER A 34 9.69 -7.40 -8.09
N VAL A 35 8.80 -6.42 -7.95
CA VAL A 35 7.98 -6.23 -6.75
C VAL A 35 6.52 -6.63 -6.98
N TYR A 36 5.88 -7.12 -5.93
CA TYR A 36 4.49 -7.56 -5.93
C TYR A 36 3.77 -6.95 -4.74
N ILE A 37 2.79 -6.08 -4.99
CA ILE A 37 2.17 -5.25 -3.95
C ILE A 37 0.82 -5.82 -3.53
N PHE A 38 0.65 -5.98 -2.22
CA PHE A 38 -0.57 -6.45 -1.58
C PHE A 38 -1.00 -5.46 -0.51
N ILE A 39 -2.22 -4.96 -0.62
CA ILE A 39 -2.75 -3.93 0.26
C ILE A 39 -3.93 -4.49 1.05
N ASP A 40 -3.76 -4.59 2.36
CA ASP A 40 -4.89 -4.73 3.28
C ASP A 40 -5.44 -3.33 3.55
N ASN A 41 -6.45 -2.98 2.76
CA ASN A 41 -7.05 -1.66 2.76
C ASN A 41 -7.60 -1.27 4.13
N SER A 42 -8.27 -2.20 4.81
CA SER A 42 -8.92 -1.91 6.08
C SER A 42 -7.90 -1.67 7.17
N ASN A 43 -6.80 -2.43 7.17
CA ASN A 43 -5.71 -2.28 8.12
C ASN A 43 -4.97 -0.94 7.92
N VAL A 44 -4.57 -0.62 6.68
CA VAL A 44 -3.84 0.61 6.37
C VAL A 44 -4.69 1.87 6.56
N TYR A 45 -5.96 1.85 6.15
CA TYR A 45 -6.84 3.01 6.24
C TYR A 45 -7.26 3.34 7.68
N VAL A 46 -7.66 2.32 8.45
CA VAL A 46 -8.15 2.53 9.82
C VAL A 46 -7.03 3.03 10.75
N GLN A 47 -5.82 2.51 10.60
CA GLN A 47 -4.68 3.01 11.37
C GLN A 47 -4.20 4.36 10.82
N GLY A 48 -4.09 4.50 9.50
CA GLY A 48 -3.60 5.73 8.87
C GLY A 48 -4.40 6.97 9.23
N LYS A 49 -5.74 6.89 9.22
CA LYS A 49 -6.55 8.06 9.61
C LYS A 49 -6.31 8.52 11.05
N LYS A 50 -5.96 7.61 11.98
CA LYS A 50 -5.61 7.94 13.36
C LYS A 50 -4.24 8.60 13.44
N GLU A 51 -3.25 8.04 12.74
CA GLU A 51 -1.91 8.63 12.65
C GLU A 51 -1.95 10.04 12.10
N ILE A 52 -2.71 10.25 11.01
CA ILE A 52 -2.85 11.57 10.41
C ILE A 52 -3.56 12.54 11.34
N ALA A 53 -4.66 12.14 11.98
CA ALA A 53 -5.36 13.02 12.93
C ALA A 53 -4.52 13.38 14.16
N TRP A 54 -3.49 12.59 14.49
CA TRP A 54 -2.53 12.91 15.54
C TRP A 54 -1.43 13.86 15.07
N ARG A 55 -1.01 13.77 13.81
CA ARG A 55 0.08 14.57 13.21
C ARG A 55 -0.40 15.90 12.63
N GLU A 56 -1.61 15.92 12.11
CA GLU A 56 -2.21 17.02 11.36
C GLU A 56 -3.50 17.49 12.06
N PRO A 57 -3.85 18.79 11.99
CA PRO A 57 -5.02 19.35 12.65
C PRO A 57 -6.33 19.00 11.90
N VAL A 58 -6.51 17.74 11.54
CA VAL A 58 -7.61 17.22 10.71
C VAL A 58 -8.38 16.14 11.45
N LYS A 59 -9.69 16.07 11.21
CA LYS A 59 -10.53 14.99 11.74
C LYS A 59 -10.33 13.71 10.92
N GLU A 60 -10.31 12.56 11.58
CA GLU A 60 -10.11 11.25 10.93
C GLU A 60 -11.06 10.97 9.75
N ASN A 61 -12.29 11.50 9.79
CA ASN A 61 -13.29 11.24 8.75
C ASN A 61 -13.07 12.04 7.46
N LEU A 62 -12.14 13.01 7.46
CA LEU A 62 -11.75 13.78 6.29
C LEU A 62 -10.52 13.19 5.59
N VAL A 63 -9.80 12.29 6.28
CA VAL A 63 -8.54 11.70 5.79
C VAL A 63 -8.84 10.64 4.74
N GLN A 64 -8.08 10.67 3.65
CA GLN A 64 -8.17 9.75 2.52
C GLN A 64 -6.78 9.28 2.08
N ILE A 65 -6.76 8.20 1.29
CA ILE A 65 -5.57 7.62 0.68
C ILE A 65 -5.67 7.82 -0.84
N ASP A 66 -4.60 8.35 -1.43
CA ASP A 66 -4.33 8.24 -2.86
C ASP A 66 -3.57 6.94 -3.09
N TYR A 67 -4.27 5.90 -3.56
CA TYR A 67 -3.68 4.57 -3.75
C TYR A 67 -2.69 4.53 -4.91
N GLY A 68 -2.86 5.40 -5.92
CA GLY A 68 -1.89 5.51 -7.00
C GLY A 68 -0.56 5.99 -6.43
N LYS A 69 -0.60 7.03 -5.59
CA LYS A 69 0.58 7.54 -4.91
C LYS A 69 1.14 6.62 -3.83
N LEU A 70 0.30 5.88 -3.12
CA LEU A 70 0.76 4.86 -2.17
C LEU A 70 1.55 3.78 -2.91
N VAL A 71 1.00 3.26 -4.01
CA VAL A 71 1.68 2.26 -4.85
C VAL A 71 2.97 2.82 -5.46
N GLU A 72 2.94 4.02 -6.02
CA GLU A 72 4.14 4.70 -6.55
C GLU A 72 5.23 4.84 -5.48
N THR A 73 4.82 5.23 -4.25
CA THR A 73 5.73 5.41 -3.11
C THR A 73 6.40 4.11 -2.70
N VAL A 74 5.66 3.00 -2.58
CA VAL A 74 6.24 1.72 -2.15
C VAL A 74 6.95 0.99 -3.29
N GLN A 75 6.51 1.21 -4.54
CA GLN A 75 7.17 0.66 -5.73
C GLN A 75 8.57 1.25 -5.88
N ASP A 76 8.72 2.56 -5.63
CA ASP A 76 10.01 3.28 -5.67
C ASP A 76 10.76 3.06 -7.00
N GLY A 77 10.03 3.13 -8.11
CA GLY A 77 10.58 2.94 -9.46
C GLY A 77 10.98 1.50 -9.82
N ARG A 78 10.82 0.53 -8.91
CA ARG A 78 11.13 -0.88 -9.18
C ARG A 78 10.15 -1.50 -10.18
N HIS A 79 10.60 -2.54 -10.88
CA HIS A 79 9.78 -3.23 -11.86
C HIS A 79 8.58 -3.92 -11.19
N MET A 80 7.37 -3.67 -11.70
CA MET A 80 6.15 -4.28 -11.19
C MET A 80 5.97 -5.68 -11.78
N GLY A 81 6.06 -6.72 -10.95
CA GLY A 81 5.95 -8.11 -11.41
C GLY A 81 4.52 -8.55 -11.74
N ALA A 82 3.53 -7.93 -11.10
CA ALA A 82 2.12 -8.14 -11.39
C ALA A 82 1.30 -6.92 -10.96
N VAL A 83 0.08 -6.81 -11.50
CA VAL A 83 -0.89 -5.78 -11.10
C VAL A 83 -1.10 -5.79 -9.57
N PRO A 84 -1.03 -4.63 -8.89
CA PRO A 84 -1.27 -4.54 -7.45
C PRO A 84 -2.62 -5.14 -7.03
N ILE A 85 -2.61 -5.79 -5.86
CA ILE A 85 -3.79 -6.43 -5.29
C ILE A 85 -4.22 -5.64 -4.06
N VAL A 86 -5.50 -5.23 -4.05
CA VAL A 86 -6.11 -4.52 -2.94
C VAL A 86 -7.27 -5.34 -2.40
N VAL A 87 -7.28 -5.57 -1.10
CA VAL A 87 -8.31 -6.32 -0.42
C VAL A 87 -8.92 -5.45 0.68
N GLY A 88 -10.24 -5.42 0.80
CA GLY A 88 -10.88 -4.69 1.89
C GLY A 88 -12.40 -4.78 1.94
N SER A 89 -13.00 -3.92 2.76
CA SER A 89 -14.44 -4.02 3.05
C SER A 89 -15.29 -3.72 1.83
N ARG A 90 -16.43 -4.41 1.72
CA ARG A 90 -17.48 -4.08 0.76
C ARG A 90 -17.82 -2.58 0.86
N PRO A 91 -17.85 -1.86 -0.28
CA PRO A 91 -18.15 -0.44 -0.27
C PRO A 91 -19.57 -0.16 0.22
N PRO A 92 -19.84 1.09 0.64
CA PRO A 92 -21.21 1.61 0.63
C PRO A 92 -21.82 1.53 -0.78
N PRO A 93 -23.15 1.65 -0.94
CA PRO A 93 -23.81 1.59 -2.26
C PRO A 93 -23.17 2.51 -3.31
N GLU A 94 -22.74 3.70 -2.89
CA GLU A 94 -21.94 4.62 -3.69
C GLU A 94 -20.46 4.24 -3.69
N ASP A 95 -20.14 3.18 -4.44
CA ASP A 95 -18.77 2.68 -4.62
C ASP A 95 -17.97 3.58 -5.58
N THR A 96 -17.34 4.62 -5.04
CA THR A 96 -16.43 5.49 -5.79
C THR A 96 -14.99 4.98 -5.77
N LEU A 97 -14.49 4.55 -4.60
CA LEU A 97 -13.12 4.09 -4.42
C LEU A 97 -12.80 2.83 -5.24
N TRP A 98 -13.54 1.74 -5.10
CA TRP A 98 -13.15 0.49 -5.76
C TRP A 98 -13.38 0.54 -7.26
N LYS A 99 -14.37 1.31 -7.72
CA LYS A 99 -14.52 1.62 -9.15
C LYS A 99 -13.29 2.36 -9.68
N TYR A 100 -12.81 3.37 -8.97
CA TYR A 100 -11.59 4.09 -9.32
C TYR A 100 -10.38 3.14 -9.38
N LEU A 101 -10.15 2.33 -8.34
CA LEU A 101 -9.04 1.39 -8.29
C LEU A 101 -9.06 0.39 -9.45
N ARG A 102 -10.23 -0.16 -9.80
CA ARG A 102 -10.36 -1.12 -10.90
C ARG A 102 -10.26 -0.47 -12.28
N LYS A 103 -10.96 0.65 -12.49
CA LYS A 103 -11.13 1.24 -13.83
C LYS A 103 -10.01 2.19 -14.21
N GLU A 104 -9.61 3.04 -13.29
CA GLU A 104 -8.64 4.10 -13.56
C GLU A 104 -7.21 3.63 -13.27
N LEU A 105 -7.00 2.86 -12.19
CA LEU A 105 -5.66 2.33 -11.84
C LEU A 105 -5.41 0.89 -12.33
N GLY A 106 -6.45 0.18 -12.79
CA GLY A 106 -6.33 -1.19 -13.28
C GLY A 106 -6.01 -2.24 -12.21
N TYR A 107 -6.22 -1.93 -10.92
CA TYR A 107 -5.86 -2.82 -9.81
C TYR A 107 -6.83 -4.00 -9.64
N ASN A 108 -6.30 -5.09 -9.12
CA ASN A 108 -7.10 -6.26 -8.74
C ASN A 108 -7.71 -6.04 -7.35
N VAL A 109 -9.02 -5.80 -7.30
CA VAL A 109 -9.72 -5.43 -6.06
C VAL A 109 -10.70 -6.51 -5.61
N PHE A 110 -10.46 -7.06 -4.42
CA PHE A 110 -11.31 -8.04 -3.75
C PHE A 110 -12.02 -7.41 -2.54
N THR A 111 -13.31 -7.68 -2.38
CA THR A 111 -14.10 -7.06 -1.30
C THR A 111 -14.97 -8.05 -0.54
N TYR A 112 -15.00 -7.93 0.79
CA TYR A 112 -15.73 -8.85 1.68
C TYR A 112 -16.75 -8.12 2.57
N ASN A 113 -17.83 -8.82 2.94
CA ASN A 113 -18.82 -8.27 3.86
C ASN A 113 -18.27 -8.20 5.28
N ARG A 114 -18.72 -7.19 6.04
CA ARG A 114 -18.52 -7.17 7.49
C ARG A 114 -19.56 -8.05 8.17
N ASN A 115 -19.17 -8.68 9.27
CA ASN A 115 -20.06 -9.45 10.12
C ASN A 115 -21.02 -8.54 10.92
N PHE A 116 -21.94 -9.15 11.67
CA PHE A 116 -22.95 -8.44 12.48
C PHE A 116 -22.34 -7.54 13.57
N LEU A 117 -21.08 -7.74 13.95
CA LEU A 117 -20.32 -6.87 14.86
C LEU A 117 -19.56 -5.76 14.13
N ASN A 118 -19.86 -5.55 12.84
CA ASN A 118 -19.16 -4.62 11.95
C ASN A 118 -17.65 -4.89 11.85
N ARG A 119 -17.22 -6.12 12.14
CA ARG A 119 -15.84 -6.57 11.90
C ARG A 119 -15.76 -7.20 10.54
N GLU A 120 -14.72 -6.89 9.81
CA GLU A 120 -14.49 -7.52 8.53
C GLU A 120 -14.11 -9.00 8.68
N LYS A 121 -14.49 -9.81 7.69
CA LYS A 121 -14.19 -11.24 7.64
C LYS A 121 -13.44 -11.52 6.33
N GLU A 122 -12.51 -12.48 6.37
CA GLU A 122 -11.80 -13.05 5.19
C GLU A 122 -10.74 -12.18 4.49
N VAL A 123 -10.57 -10.90 4.83
CA VAL A 123 -9.50 -10.07 4.22
C VAL A 123 -8.12 -10.65 4.42
N ASP A 124 -7.75 -10.94 5.68
CA ASP A 124 -6.40 -11.43 5.99
C ASP A 124 -6.12 -12.76 5.27
N SER A 125 -7.13 -13.62 5.17
CA SER A 125 -7.06 -14.88 4.43
C SER A 125 -6.92 -14.66 2.93
N GLU A 126 -7.68 -13.74 2.35
CA GLU A 126 -7.60 -13.44 0.93
C GLU A 126 -6.25 -12.84 0.56
N VAL A 127 -5.73 -11.87 1.33
CA VAL A 127 -4.38 -11.32 1.12
C VAL A 127 -3.35 -12.46 1.16
N SER A 128 -3.43 -13.34 2.17
CA SER A 128 -2.52 -14.48 2.31
C SER A 128 -2.59 -15.43 1.09
N ILE A 129 -3.81 -15.77 0.63
CA ILE A 129 -4.02 -16.60 -0.56
C ILE A 129 -3.40 -15.95 -1.80
N ARG A 130 -3.54 -14.62 -1.97
CA ARG A 130 -3.00 -13.89 -3.12
C ARG A 130 -1.48 -13.84 -3.11
N VAL A 131 -0.87 -13.72 -1.93
CA VAL A 131 0.60 -13.82 -1.78
C VAL A 131 1.06 -15.23 -2.12
N CYS A 132 0.45 -16.28 -1.56
CA CYS A 132 0.79 -17.68 -1.87
C CYS A 132 0.67 -17.99 -3.37
N ASN A 133 -0.40 -17.56 -4.02
CA ASN A 133 -0.58 -17.72 -5.47
C ASN A 133 0.53 -17.03 -6.28
N THR A 134 1.04 -15.90 -5.78
CA THR A 134 2.14 -15.17 -6.41
C THR A 134 3.46 -15.92 -6.23
N ILE A 135 3.75 -16.38 -5.01
CA ILE A 135 4.93 -17.18 -4.68
C ILE A 135 5.01 -18.45 -5.54
N ALA A 136 3.88 -19.11 -5.76
CA ALA A 136 3.80 -20.31 -6.58
C ALA A 136 4.02 -20.04 -8.08
N LYS A 137 3.58 -18.87 -8.58
CA LYS A 137 3.54 -18.56 -10.01
C LYS A 137 4.79 -17.86 -10.54
N TYR A 138 5.41 -17.01 -9.73
CA TYR A 138 6.49 -16.13 -10.19
C TYR A 138 7.83 -16.51 -9.60
N VAL A 139 8.90 -16.10 -10.28
CA VAL A 139 10.26 -16.24 -9.76
C VAL A 139 10.39 -15.40 -8.48
N PRO A 140 11.19 -15.84 -7.49
CA PRO A 140 11.33 -15.11 -6.23
C PRO A 140 11.78 -13.66 -6.47
N GLY A 141 10.95 -12.72 -6.03
CA GLY A 141 11.24 -11.30 -6.01
C GLY A 141 10.95 -10.71 -4.63
N THR A 142 10.35 -9.52 -4.59
CA THR A 142 9.96 -8.87 -3.34
C THR A 142 8.44 -8.82 -3.18
N VAL A 143 7.93 -9.42 -2.12
CA VAL A 143 6.55 -9.22 -1.65
C VAL A 143 6.50 -7.93 -0.85
N ILE A 144 5.75 -6.94 -1.34
CA ILE A 144 5.44 -5.71 -0.60
C ILE A 144 4.07 -5.89 0.05
N LEU A 145 4.07 -6.12 1.36
CA LEU A 145 2.87 -6.24 2.18
C LEU A 145 2.57 -4.92 2.88
N ILE A 146 1.50 -4.24 2.45
CA ILE A 146 1.02 -3.00 3.09
C ILE A 146 -0.03 -3.37 4.14
N ALA A 147 0.43 -3.93 5.25
CA ALA A 147 -0.39 -4.35 6.37
C ALA A 147 0.46 -4.50 7.65
N GLY A 148 -0.19 -4.40 8.82
CA GLY A 148 0.46 -4.53 10.12
C GLY A 148 -0.15 -5.60 11.02
N ASP A 149 -1.00 -6.49 10.50
CA ASP A 149 -1.61 -7.53 11.33
C ASP A 149 -0.68 -8.72 11.58
N GLY A 150 -0.68 -9.19 12.83
CA GLY A 150 0.12 -10.35 13.25
C GLY A 150 -0.25 -11.64 12.52
N ASP A 151 -1.48 -11.70 12.01
CA ASP A 151 -2.03 -12.88 11.36
C ASP A 151 -1.41 -13.17 9.98
N TYR A 152 -0.57 -12.26 9.46
CA TYR A 152 0.23 -12.47 8.25
C TYR A 152 1.50 -13.30 8.46
N GLY A 153 1.86 -13.64 9.71
CA GLY A 153 3.06 -14.44 10.01
C GLY A 153 3.18 -15.75 9.20
N PRO A 154 2.12 -16.57 9.04
CA PRO A 154 2.17 -17.78 8.23
C PRO A 154 2.55 -17.55 6.77
N VAL A 155 1.99 -16.52 6.12
CA VAL A 155 2.30 -16.26 4.71
C VAL A 155 3.69 -15.65 4.51
N MET A 156 4.19 -14.91 5.51
CA MET A 156 5.58 -14.46 5.49
C MET A 156 6.54 -15.66 5.53
N ARG A 157 6.26 -16.66 6.37
CA ARG A 157 7.08 -17.89 6.43
C ARG A 157 7.08 -18.64 5.10
N GLU A 158 5.92 -18.79 4.46
CA GLU A 158 5.82 -19.39 3.12
C GLU A 158 6.70 -18.67 2.09
N ALA A 159 6.72 -17.33 2.13
CA ALA A 159 7.56 -16.54 1.24
C ALA A 159 9.05 -16.75 1.52
N LEU A 160 9.45 -16.79 2.80
CA LEU A 160 10.83 -17.06 3.22
C LEU A 160 11.29 -18.46 2.81
N ASP A 161 10.45 -19.49 2.99
CA ASP A 161 10.74 -20.86 2.54
C ASP A 161 10.90 -20.95 1.02
N SER A 162 10.23 -20.06 0.29
CA SER A 162 10.29 -19.96 -1.17
C SER A 162 11.32 -18.96 -1.71
N ASP A 163 12.26 -18.53 -0.87
CA ASP A 163 13.34 -17.60 -1.19
C ASP A 163 12.94 -16.16 -1.58
N TRP A 164 11.76 -15.71 -1.16
CA TRP A 164 11.32 -14.33 -1.40
C TRP A 164 11.87 -13.35 -0.37
N THR A 165 12.05 -12.11 -0.80
CA THR A 165 12.21 -10.96 0.09
C THR A 165 10.84 -10.41 0.46
N ILE A 166 10.68 -9.92 1.69
CA ILE A 166 9.42 -9.36 2.18
C ILE A 166 9.69 -7.94 2.66
N GLU A 167 8.89 -7.01 2.19
CA GLU A 167 8.80 -5.66 2.71
C GLU A 167 7.45 -5.46 3.40
N VAL A 168 7.47 -5.20 4.70
CA VAL A 168 6.28 -4.84 5.47
C VAL A 168 6.23 -3.32 5.58
N TRP A 169 5.25 -2.73 4.89
CA TRP A 169 4.99 -1.29 4.93
C TRP A 169 3.80 -0.99 5.82
N PHE A 170 4.03 -0.40 6.99
CA PHE A 170 2.93 -0.08 7.91
C PHE A 170 3.19 1.12 8.81
N TRP A 171 2.15 1.55 9.53
CA TRP A 171 2.23 2.60 10.53
C TRP A 171 2.92 2.11 11.80
N THR A 172 3.91 2.87 12.29
CA THR A 172 4.78 2.51 13.41
C THR A 172 3.99 2.05 14.64
N GLU A 173 3.02 2.85 15.09
CA GLU A 173 2.24 2.53 16.30
C GLU A 173 1.30 1.34 16.15
N GLY A 174 0.85 1.08 14.92
CA GLY A 174 0.06 -0.11 14.61
C GLY A 174 0.93 -1.37 14.61
N LEU A 175 2.13 -1.27 14.04
CA LEU A 175 3.06 -2.37 13.88
C LEU A 175 3.69 -2.80 15.21
N LEU A 176 4.16 -1.87 16.04
CA LEU A 176 4.81 -2.19 17.33
C LEU A 176 3.95 -3.07 18.24
N LYS A 177 2.63 -2.88 18.20
CA LYS A 177 1.66 -3.66 18.99
C LYS A 177 1.50 -5.11 18.52
N ARG A 178 1.97 -5.43 17.31
CA ARG A 178 1.63 -6.65 16.56
C ARG A 178 2.84 -7.38 16.00
N LEU A 179 3.99 -6.72 15.91
CA LEU A 179 5.24 -7.24 15.34
C LEU A 179 5.66 -8.57 15.99
N LYS A 180 5.46 -8.70 17.31
CA LYS A 180 5.76 -9.95 18.03
C LYS A 180 5.01 -11.17 17.48
N LYS A 181 3.80 -10.97 16.95
CA LYS A 181 3.02 -12.06 16.34
C LYS A 181 3.51 -12.42 14.94
N MET A 182 4.08 -11.46 14.21
CA MET A 182 4.65 -11.70 12.87
C MET A 182 5.97 -12.48 12.94
N ASP A 183 6.83 -12.15 13.90
CA ASP A 183 8.24 -12.60 13.97
C ASP A 183 8.48 -13.67 15.07
N VAL A 184 7.95 -13.48 16.28
CA VAL A 184 8.53 -14.07 17.51
C VAL A 184 7.99 -15.47 17.86
N GLY A 185 7.12 -16.04 17.02
CA GLY A 185 6.51 -17.36 17.27
C GLY A 185 7.36 -18.57 16.83
N HIS A 186 8.38 -18.35 15.99
CA HIS A 186 9.02 -19.43 15.22
C HIS A 186 10.55 -19.24 15.14
N PRO A 187 11.33 -19.73 16.12
CA PRO A 187 12.78 -19.56 16.18
C PRO A 187 13.53 -20.02 14.93
N GLU A 188 12.99 -21.01 14.22
CA GLU A 188 13.54 -21.58 12.99
C GLU A 188 13.54 -20.59 11.81
N TYR A 189 12.69 -19.56 11.83
CA TYR A 189 12.65 -18.52 10.79
C TYR A 189 13.43 -17.26 11.17
N LYS A 190 13.99 -17.17 12.38
CA LYS A 190 14.60 -15.95 12.89
C LYS A 190 15.71 -15.40 11.99
N GLU A 191 16.57 -16.28 11.48
CA GLU A 191 17.67 -15.91 10.58
C GLU A 191 17.14 -15.46 9.22
N ALA A 192 16.26 -16.24 8.59
CA ALA A 192 15.63 -15.89 7.32
C ALA A 192 14.86 -14.57 7.40
N PHE A 193 14.13 -14.34 8.49
CA PHE A 193 13.41 -13.10 8.74
C PHE A 193 14.37 -11.92 8.87
N ALA A 194 15.44 -12.05 9.65
CA ALA A 194 16.44 -10.99 9.79
C ALA A 194 17.15 -10.66 8.47
N LEU A 195 17.33 -11.65 7.59
CA LEU A 195 18.05 -11.50 6.34
C LEU A 195 17.18 -10.97 5.19
N ARG A 196 15.89 -11.35 5.14
CA ARG A 196 15.00 -11.15 3.98
C ARG A 196 13.70 -10.42 4.31
N THR A 197 13.48 -10.01 5.55
CA THR A 197 12.34 -9.15 5.92
C THR A 197 12.83 -7.74 6.22
N ILE A 198 12.25 -6.77 5.52
CA ILE A 198 12.50 -5.34 5.71
C ILE A 198 11.21 -4.70 6.23
N ILE A 199 11.32 -3.94 7.30
CA ILE A 199 10.19 -3.21 7.88
C ILE A 199 10.36 -1.73 7.56
N ILE A 200 9.34 -1.15 6.92
CA ILE A 200 9.35 0.24 6.48
C ILE A 200 8.14 0.97 7.06
N ASN A 201 8.41 2.09 7.72
CA ASN A 201 7.37 2.88 8.38
C ASN A 201 6.73 3.88 7.41
N LEU A 202 5.41 3.79 7.24
CA LEU A 202 4.62 4.72 6.41
C LEU A 202 4.62 6.16 6.95
N ASP A 203 4.94 6.33 8.23
CA ASP A 203 4.94 7.58 8.98
C ASP A 203 5.74 8.71 8.34
N VAL A 204 6.84 8.40 7.65
CA VAL A 204 7.70 9.42 7.02
C VAL A 204 7.29 9.74 5.58
N TYR A 205 6.41 8.92 5.01
CA TYR A 205 5.96 9.05 3.62
C TYR A 205 4.53 9.57 3.50
N TYR A 206 3.82 9.74 4.61
CA TYR A 206 2.38 9.98 4.57
C TYR A 206 1.96 11.17 3.71
N LYS A 207 2.77 12.24 3.62
CA LYS A 207 2.46 13.40 2.77
C LYS A 207 2.44 13.06 1.28
N LYS A 208 3.08 11.96 0.87
CA LYS A 208 3.10 11.48 -0.52
C LYS A 208 1.77 10.87 -0.96
N PHE A 209 0.97 10.33 -0.04
CA PHE A 209 -0.21 9.53 -0.42
C PHE A 209 -1.43 9.72 0.49
N MET A 210 -1.29 10.32 1.66
CA MET A 210 -2.41 10.69 2.54
C MET A 210 -2.78 12.14 2.31
N PHE A 211 -4.07 12.42 2.31
CA PHE A 211 -4.57 13.79 2.20
C PHE A 211 -5.90 13.93 2.95
N ALA A 212 -6.38 15.16 3.05
CA ALA A 212 -7.66 15.50 3.63
C ALA A 212 -8.58 16.16 2.60
N ARG A 213 -9.83 15.71 2.59
CA ARG A 213 -10.92 16.36 1.86
C ARG A 213 -12.00 16.84 2.79
N GLY A 214 -12.28 18.13 2.73
CA GLY A 214 -13.40 18.71 3.43
C GLY A 214 -13.09 20.06 4.04
N TYR A 215 -14.15 20.70 4.50
CA TYR A 215 -14.07 22.01 5.12
C TYR A 215 -13.17 22.01 6.36
N ASN A 216 -12.34 23.03 6.48
CA ASN A 216 -11.51 23.29 7.64
C ASN A 216 -12.00 24.56 8.35
N ASN A 217 -12.33 24.45 9.64
CA ASN A 217 -12.76 25.59 10.46
C ASN A 217 -11.67 26.08 11.44
N ASN A 218 -10.44 25.57 11.31
CA ASN A 218 -9.33 26.00 12.14
C ASN A 218 -8.88 27.41 11.74
N ALA A 219 -9.01 28.37 12.65
CA ALA A 219 -8.66 29.77 12.43
C ALA A 219 -7.16 29.99 12.09
N GLY A 220 -6.29 29.02 12.41
CA GLY A 220 -4.87 29.07 12.07
C GLY A 220 -4.54 28.65 10.63
N MET A 221 -5.50 28.14 9.87
CA MET A 221 -5.29 27.67 8.50
C MET A 221 -5.64 28.78 7.51
N LYS A 222 -4.75 29.01 6.56
CA LYS A 222 -4.98 29.85 5.39
C LYS A 222 -5.48 28.97 4.25
N TYR A 223 -6.10 29.56 3.24
CA TYR A 223 -6.41 28.83 2.02
C TYR A 223 -6.29 29.71 0.78
N LEU A 224 -5.94 29.08 -0.34
CA LEU A 224 -6.07 29.66 -1.68
C LEU A 224 -7.44 29.26 -2.23
N GLN A 225 -8.24 30.24 -2.65
CA GLN A 225 -9.51 29.97 -3.31
C GLN A 225 -9.41 30.18 -4.82
N ILE A 226 -9.83 29.18 -5.57
CA ILE A 226 -9.74 29.15 -7.02
C ILE A 226 -11.14 28.85 -7.56
N PHE A 227 -11.58 29.66 -8.52
CA PHE A 227 -12.82 29.49 -9.24
C PHE A 227 -12.56 28.78 -10.58
N THR A 228 -12.61 27.46 -10.56
CA THR A 228 -12.42 26.59 -11.72
C THR A 228 -12.92 25.16 -11.46
N ASP A 229 -13.44 24.52 -12.51
CA ASP A 229 -13.73 23.10 -12.59
C ASP A 229 -12.60 22.28 -13.26
N LEU A 230 -11.56 22.96 -13.77
CA LEU A 230 -10.50 22.34 -14.58
C LEU A 230 -9.41 21.65 -13.76
N VAL A 231 -9.14 22.15 -12.55
CA VAL A 231 -8.07 21.63 -11.69
C VAL A 231 -8.50 20.28 -11.14
N LYS A 232 -7.77 19.21 -11.43
CA LYS A 232 -8.06 17.86 -10.93
C LYS A 232 -7.42 17.62 -9.57
N ASP A 233 -7.99 16.69 -8.82
CA ASP A 233 -7.46 16.35 -7.49
C ASP A 233 -6.08 15.69 -7.54
N SER A 234 -5.78 14.91 -8.58
CA SER A 234 -4.44 14.37 -8.83
C SER A 234 -3.40 15.49 -8.93
N ASP A 235 -3.75 16.56 -9.64
CA ASP A 235 -2.84 17.68 -9.88
C ASP A 235 -2.65 18.54 -8.61
N ILE A 236 -3.68 18.64 -7.77
CA ILE A 236 -3.57 19.24 -6.43
C ILE A 236 -2.62 18.42 -5.55
N MET A 237 -2.78 17.11 -5.55
CA MET A 237 -1.93 16.21 -4.76
C MET A 237 -0.46 16.40 -5.14
N GLU A 238 -0.12 16.44 -6.43
CA GLU A 238 1.26 16.71 -6.89
C GLU A 238 1.82 18.03 -6.37
N CYS A 239 0.99 19.09 -6.31
CA CYS A 239 1.45 20.38 -5.80
C CYS A 239 1.84 20.29 -4.33
N TYR A 240 1.03 19.63 -3.50
CA TYR A 240 1.34 19.43 -2.08
C TYR A 240 2.57 18.54 -1.88
N ILE A 241 2.73 17.48 -2.68
CA ILE A 241 3.91 16.60 -2.64
C ILE A 241 5.18 17.39 -2.98
N ALA A 242 5.15 18.22 -4.04
CA ALA A 242 6.29 19.03 -4.46
C ALA A 242 6.75 20.01 -3.37
N MET A 243 5.84 20.43 -2.49
CA MET A 243 6.11 21.35 -1.38
C MET A 243 6.45 20.62 -0.06
N ASP A 244 6.49 19.27 -0.04
CA ASP A 244 6.54 18.46 1.18
C ASP A 244 5.48 18.86 2.22
N LEU A 245 4.23 19.04 1.77
CA LEU A 245 3.10 19.40 2.62
C LEU A 245 2.05 18.29 2.66
N PHE A 246 1.34 18.19 3.78
CA PHE A 246 0.14 17.36 3.85
C PHE A 246 -0.97 18.00 3.03
N GLY A 247 -1.47 17.29 2.03
CA GLY A 247 -2.52 17.79 1.14
C GLY A 247 -3.86 17.95 1.86
N TRP A 248 -4.42 19.16 1.81
CA TRP A 248 -5.78 19.39 2.31
C TRP A 248 -6.52 20.35 1.39
N TRP A 249 -7.61 19.88 0.77
CA TRP A 249 -8.48 20.73 -0.04
C TRP A 249 -9.97 20.47 0.15
N TYR A 250 -10.78 21.40 -0.33
CA TYR A 250 -12.22 21.33 -0.26
C TYR A 250 -12.86 21.90 -1.52
N ARG A 251 -13.84 21.17 -2.05
CA ARG A 251 -14.71 21.62 -3.15
C ARG A 251 -16.13 21.78 -2.61
N PRO A 252 -16.56 23.00 -2.23
CA PRO A 252 -17.95 23.24 -1.83
C PRO A 252 -18.92 23.08 -3.00
N ASP A 253 -18.46 23.35 -4.22
CA ASP A 253 -19.21 23.22 -5.46
C ASP A 253 -18.26 22.88 -6.62
N PRO A 254 -18.76 22.50 -7.81
CA PRO A 254 -17.92 22.10 -8.94
C PRO A 254 -16.92 23.16 -9.41
N ASN A 255 -17.21 24.43 -9.21
CA ASN A 255 -16.41 25.55 -9.70
C ASN A 255 -15.56 26.19 -8.62
N THR A 256 -15.67 25.80 -7.36
CA THR A 256 -14.90 26.39 -6.27
C THR A 256 -13.97 25.35 -5.67
N LEU A 257 -12.70 25.72 -5.55
CA LEU A 257 -11.67 24.93 -4.92
C LEU A 257 -10.98 25.76 -3.83
N LYS A 258 -10.84 25.19 -2.64
CA LYS A 258 -10.05 25.75 -1.54
C LYS A 258 -8.87 24.83 -1.24
N LEU A 259 -7.66 25.36 -1.32
CA LEU A 259 -6.41 24.65 -0.98
C LEU A 259 -5.89 25.19 0.35
N TYR A 260 -5.86 24.38 1.41
CA TYR A 260 -5.46 24.82 2.74
C TYR A 260 -3.95 24.71 2.98
N VAL A 261 -3.38 25.76 3.55
CA VAL A 261 -1.96 25.86 3.94
C VAL A 261 -1.80 26.55 5.29
N ARG A 262 -0.62 26.48 5.91
CA ARG A 262 -0.37 27.04 7.25
C ARG A 262 0.23 28.44 7.20
N THR A 263 1.02 28.76 6.19
CA THR A 263 1.74 30.04 6.10
C THR A 263 1.43 30.79 4.81
N TYR A 264 1.74 32.09 4.79
CA TYR A 264 1.61 32.90 3.59
C TYR A 264 2.60 32.48 2.49
N HIS A 265 3.82 32.07 2.86
CA HIS A 265 4.80 31.55 1.92
C HIS A 265 4.29 30.30 1.19
N GLN A 266 3.72 29.34 1.93
CA GLN A 266 3.11 28.14 1.34
C GLN A 266 1.94 28.50 0.42
N TRP A 267 1.16 29.53 0.78
CA TRP A 267 0.07 30.03 -0.05
C TRP A 267 0.59 30.61 -1.38
N GLU A 268 1.67 31.39 -1.33
CA GLU A 268 2.28 31.99 -2.53
C GLU A 268 2.89 30.93 -3.44
N GLU A 269 3.58 29.94 -2.87
CA GLU A 269 4.15 28.81 -3.61
C GLU A 269 3.07 27.94 -4.27
N ILE A 270 2.04 27.53 -3.53
CA ILE A 270 0.97 26.69 -4.11
C ILE A 270 0.20 27.44 -5.20
N LYS A 271 0.01 28.75 -5.03
CA LYS A 271 -0.54 29.64 -6.05
C LYS A 271 0.32 29.60 -7.31
N ASN A 272 1.62 29.82 -7.19
CA ASN A 272 2.53 29.82 -8.33
C ASN A 272 2.51 28.48 -9.09
N LEU A 273 2.51 27.35 -8.36
CA LEU A 273 2.40 26.02 -8.97
C LEU A 273 1.09 25.83 -9.74
N ILE A 274 -0.05 26.20 -9.14
CA ILE A 274 -1.36 26.07 -9.76
C ILE A 274 -1.48 27.00 -10.97
N THR A 275 -1.11 28.27 -10.87
CA THR A 275 -1.22 29.24 -11.98
C THR A 275 -0.31 28.87 -13.14
N HIS A 276 0.86 28.29 -12.87
CA HIS A 276 1.74 27.78 -13.92
C HIS A 276 1.09 26.62 -14.70
N LYS A 277 0.44 25.69 -14.00
CA LYS A 277 -0.21 24.52 -14.61
C LYS A 277 -1.58 24.85 -15.24
N TYR A 278 -2.30 25.82 -14.68
CA TYR A 278 -3.63 26.25 -15.09
C TYR A 278 -3.72 27.77 -15.22
N PRO A 279 -3.15 28.36 -16.28
CA PRO A 279 -3.14 29.82 -16.45
C PRO A 279 -4.54 30.44 -16.60
N ASN A 280 -5.56 29.64 -16.93
CA ASN A 280 -6.95 30.07 -17.11
C ASN A 280 -7.80 30.00 -15.82
N ALA A 281 -7.27 29.48 -14.72
CA ALA A 281 -8.01 29.40 -13.46
C ALA A 281 -8.11 30.80 -12.81
N LYS A 282 -9.33 31.24 -12.46
CA LYS A 282 -9.54 32.54 -11.81
C LYS A 282 -9.35 32.42 -10.31
N GLU A 283 -8.39 33.13 -9.76
CA GLU A 283 -8.09 33.13 -8.31
C GLU A 283 -8.85 34.24 -7.58
N VAL A 284 -9.26 33.96 -6.34
CA VAL A 284 -9.63 34.98 -5.36
C VAL A 284 -8.94 34.64 -4.02
N GLY A 285 -8.32 35.65 -3.41
CA GLY A 285 -7.41 35.52 -2.27
C GLY A 285 -7.93 34.73 -1.07
#